data_AF-A0AA39JRW1-F1
#
_entry.id   AF-A0AA39JRW1-F1
#
_cell.length_a   1.000
_cell.length_b   1.000
_cell.length_c   1.000
_cell.angle_alpha   90.00
_cell.angle_beta   90.00
_cell.angle_gamma   90.00
#
_symmetry.space_group_name_H-M   'P 1'
#
loop_
_entity.id
_entity.type
_entity.pdbx_description
1 polymer ?
#
loop_
_entity_poly.entity_id
_entity_poly.type
_entity_poly.pdbx_seq_one_letter_code
_entity_poly.pdbx_strand_id
1 'polypeptide(L)'
;MSSFRLVAAYSTVVAFIIYILIEGIHNEGSIGELSLTSSKNKFPDFSLHRQLDTLNENDFPIDDSSRRVIIVGDIHGMYNSLQALLHELSYKPSSDVLISVGDIVAKGPHTGSIKVLSYMASNNVTAVRGNHDQKVIEWRAWLNWIHSLRGGSQFLQETRDKWKKAQHHGDIDIEDWVEKQTKLDKVNSRWWKKVPDGWTLFGDHFEIAHSMSDTEFEYMVSRPLKLHAPSAHAYLAHAGILASDPHYKPSHKKQPLARVPVIPPGAKSSHTLPILRRLQELAVLTKIPQNSDPWVTLNIRGILKNKEVTRAKDGTPWSEVYNKDVDMCEGFEQSIHTTKNSKALPCHPATVIYGHAASRGLDVKRWTIGIDSGCVYGKRLTALVLGGRNSRVDFTDDGELVRDIDEDDDDGDDDDGSDSDSQIASRSVIPFGDRGRGEIVSVSCN
;
A
#
# COMPACT_ATOMS: atom_id res chain seq x y z
N MET A 1 27.97 63.70 -9.04
CA MET A 1 28.04 62.73 -7.93
C MET A 1 26.87 61.73 -7.85
N SER A 2 25.92 61.70 -8.81
CA SER A 2 24.82 60.70 -8.81
C SER A 2 25.11 59.46 -9.67
N SER A 3 25.91 59.57 -10.74
CA SER A 3 26.19 58.45 -11.66
C SER A 3 27.14 57.39 -11.09
N PHE A 4 28.07 57.78 -10.20
CA PHE A 4 28.99 56.84 -9.53
C PHE A 4 28.30 56.01 -8.44
N ARG A 5 27.25 56.54 -7.81
CA ARG A 5 26.46 55.79 -6.80
C ARG A 5 25.53 54.76 -7.45
N LEU A 6 25.07 55.02 -8.68
CA LEU A 6 24.25 54.07 -9.43
C LEU A 6 25.08 52.86 -9.92
N VAL A 7 26.29 53.10 -10.45
CA VAL A 7 27.18 52.02 -10.93
C VAL A 7 27.65 51.13 -9.77
N ALA A 8 27.99 51.71 -8.62
CA ALA A 8 28.36 50.95 -7.44
C ALA A 8 27.20 50.10 -6.89
N ALA A 9 25.96 50.61 -6.94
CA ALA A 9 24.76 49.88 -6.53
C ALA A 9 24.40 48.73 -7.49
N TYR A 10 24.59 48.91 -8.80
CA TYR A 10 24.40 47.83 -9.77
C TYR A 10 25.48 46.75 -9.63
N SER A 11 26.74 47.12 -9.38
CA SER A 11 27.81 46.15 -9.17
C SER A 11 27.63 45.34 -7.88
N THR A 12 27.11 45.93 -6.80
CA THR A 12 26.81 45.17 -5.57
C THR A 12 25.58 44.27 -5.72
N VAL A 13 24.53 44.70 -6.44
CA VAL A 13 23.36 43.86 -6.71
C VAL A 13 23.72 42.68 -7.64
N VAL A 14 24.53 42.91 -8.67
CA VAL A 14 25.00 41.82 -9.56
C VAL A 14 25.93 40.87 -8.81
N ALA A 15 26.84 41.36 -7.96
CA ALA A 15 27.67 40.51 -7.13
C ALA A 15 26.84 39.71 -6.10
N PHE A 16 25.76 40.30 -5.55
CA PHE A 16 24.86 39.63 -4.63
C PHE A 16 23.98 38.58 -5.32
N ILE A 17 23.52 38.83 -6.55
CA ILE A 17 22.80 37.84 -7.36
C ILE A 17 23.72 36.70 -7.79
N ILE A 18 24.97 36.98 -8.17
CA ILE A 18 25.97 35.95 -8.47
C ILE A 18 26.30 35.16 -7.20
N TYR A 19 26.42 35.80 -6.04
CA TYR A 19 26.61 35.13 -4.76
C TYR A 19 25.41 34.26 -4.38
N ILE A 20 24.16 34.73 -4.56
CA ILE A 20 22.95 33.93 -4.36
C ILE A 20 22.82 32.79 -5.38
N LEU A 21 23.32 32.96 -6.61
CA LEU A 21 23.37 31.87 -7.59
C LEU A 21 24.45 30.84 -7.24
N ILE A 22 25.62 31.28 -6.75
CA ILE A 22 26.72 30.38 -6.34
C ILE A 22 26.36 29.66 -5.03
N GLU A 23 25.82 30.36 -4.03
CA GLU A 23 25.30 29.80 -2.78
C GLU A 23 24.01 29.00 -3.02
N GLY A 24 23.16 29.39 -3.97
CA GLY A 24 21.97 28.64 -4.38
C GLY A 24 22.32 27.33 -5.08
N ILE A 25 23.39 27.32 -5.88
CA ILE A 25 23.99 26.08 -6.43
C ILE A 25 24.67 25.26 -5.32
N HIS A 26 25.15 25.89 -4.25
CA HIS A 26 25.78 25.19 -3.11
C HIS A 26 24.82 24.79 -1.98
N ASN A 27 23.57 25.25 -2.00
CA ASN A 27 22.59 25.01 -0.92
C ASN A 27 21.24 24.47 -1.41
N GLU A 28 21.18 23.93 -2.64
CA GLU A 28 20.25 22.83 -2.90
C GLU A 28 20.74 21.61 -2.12
N GLY A 29 20.07 21.38 -0.99
CA GLY A 29 20.22 20.16 -0.22
C GLY A 29 20.16 18.96 -1.16
N SER A 30 21.30 18.29 -1.29
CA SER A 30 21.55 16.99 -1.90
C SER A 30 20.25 16.29 -2.36
N ILE A 31 19.84 16.56 -3.60
CA ILE A 31 19.25 15.51 -4.43
C ILE A 31 20.39 14.51 -4.50
N GLY A 32 20.26 13.44 -3.71
CA GLY A 32 21.31 12.49 -3.40
C GLY A 32 22.16 12.25 -4.63
N GLU A 33 23.41 12.67 -4.53
CA GLU A 33 24.49 12.23 -5.39
C GLU A 33 24.29 10.73 -5.56
N LEU A 34 23.87 10.34 -6.76
CA LEU A 34 23.59 8.96 -7.10
C LEU A 34 24.86 8.22 -6.75
N SER A 35 24.83 7.50 -5.62
CA SER A 35 26.02 6.91 -5.03
C SER A 35 26.57 5.91 -6.02
N LEU A 36 27.48 6.39 -6.86
CA LEU A 36 28.37 5.61 -7.70
C LEU A 36 29.46 5.04 -6.78
N THR A 37 29.05 4.35 -5.72
CA THR A 37 29.94 3.56 -4.87
C THR A 37 29.27 2.24 -4.49
N SER A 38 29.20 1.33 -5.45
CA SER A 38 29.50 -0.08 -5.22
C SER A 38 29.61 -0.82 -6.55
N SER A 39 30.84 -1.06 -7.01
CA SER A 39 31.16 -1.94 -8.14
C SER A 39 30.92 -3.43 -7.84
N LYS A 40 29.91 -3.78 -7.02
CA LYS A 40 29.53 -5.17 -6.71
C LYS A 40 28.17 -5.61 -7.26
N ASN A 41 27.28 -4.68 -7.62
CA ASN A 41 25.96 -5.04 -8.14
C ASN A 41 25.94 -5.04 -9.67
N LYS A 42 25.43 -6.14 -10.26
CA LYS A 42 25.27 -6.32 -11.71
C LYS A 42 24.33 -5.28 -12.34
N PHE A 43 23.45 -4.67 -11.54
CA PHE A 43 22.38 -3.77 -11.95
C PHE A 43 22.25 -2.55 -11.02
N PRO A 44 21.75 -1.41 -11.53
CA PRO A 44 21.17 -0.35 -10.69
C PRO A 44 20.05 -0.87 -9.78
N ASP A 45 19.73 -0.14 -8.71
CA ASP A 45 18.55 -0.42 -7.90
C ASP A 45 17.29 0.05 -8.63
N PHE A 46 16.51 -0.90 -9.15
CA PHE A 46 15.25 -0.64 -9.83
C PHE A 46 14.05 -0.60 -8.86
N SER A 47 14.25 -0.94 -7.59
CA SER A 47 13.15 -1.14 -6.65
C SER A 47 12.52 0.16 -6.18
N LEU A 48 13.32 1.22 -6.02
CA LEU A 48 12.87 2.58 -5.69
C LEU A 48 11.88 2.60 -4.52
N HIS A 49 12.11 1.79 -3.48
CA HIS A 49 11.17 1.62 -2.38
C HIS A 49 10.99 2.91 -1.57
N ARG A 50 9.73 3.25 -1.29
CA ARG A 50 9.35 4.21 -0.25
C ARG A 50 8.75 3.44 0.91
N GLN A 51 9.39 3.46 2.09
CA GLN A 51 9.09 2.50 3.15
C GLN A 51 7.77 2.75 3.88
N LEU A 52 7.49 3.99 4.27
CA LEU A 52 6.41 4.34 5.17
C LEU A 52 6.02 5.80 4.97
N ASP A 53 4.71 6.07 4.94
CA ASP A 53 4.16 7.41 5.18
C ASP A 53 3.19 7.40 6.37
N THR A 54 3.04 8.56 7.01
CA THR A 54 2.07 8.78 8.08
C THR A 54 1.01 9.77 7.60
N LEU A 55 -0.23 9.32 7.59
CA LEU A 55 -1.39 10.12 7.19
C LEU A 55 -1.73 11.13 8.29
N ASN A 56 -2.13 12.33 7.88
CA ASN A 56 -2.69 13.33 8.79
C ASN A 56 -4.23 13.25 8.81
N GLU A 57 -4.87 14.07 9.63
CA GLU A 57 -6.32 14.09 9.80
C GLU A 57 -7.09 14.45 8.51
N ASN A 58 -6.49 15.18 7.57
CA ASN A 58 -7.13 15.47 6.28
C ASN A 58 -7.07 14.29 5.31
N ASP A 59 -6.01 13.48 5.40
CA ASP A 59 -5.78 12.29 4.59
C ASP A 59 -6.51 11.05 5.16
N PHE A 60 -6.84 11.06 6.46
CA PHE A 60 -7.63 10.02 7.12
C PHE A 60 -8.63 10.63 8.12
N PRO A 61 -9.69 11.32 7.61
CA PRO A 61 -10.63 12.11 8.40
C PRO A 61 -11.71 11.26 9.09
N ILE A 62 -11.31 10.28 9.90
CA ILE A 62 -12.28 9.35 10.54
C ILE A 62 -13.15 10.04 11.61
N ASP A 63 -12.67 11.12 12.21
CA ASP A 63 -13.39 11.89 13.23
C ASP A 63 -14.33 12.96 12.64
N ASP A 64 -14.24 13.23 11.34
CA ASP A 64 -15.11 14.17 10.64
C ASP A 64 -16.36 13.43 10.12
N SER A 65 -17.48 13.60 10.83
CA SER A 65 -18.77 12.98 10.47
C SER A 65 -19.32 13.37 9.08
N SER A 66 -18.78 14.41 8.44
CA SER A 66 -19.15 14.83 7.10
C SER A 66 -18.33 14.15 6.00
N ARG A 67 -17.26 13.44 6.37
CA ARG A 67 -16.32 12.80 5.46
C ARG A 67 -16.29 11.29 5.66
N ARG A 68 -15.92 10.58 4.59
CA ARG A 68 -15.71 9.12 4.63
C ARG A 68 -14.32 8.76 4.14
N VAL A 69 -13.77 7.68 4.66
CA VAL A 69 -12.58 7.02 4.11
C VAL A 69 -13.02 5.73 3.46
N ILE A 70 -12.74 5.58 2.16
CA ILE A 70 -13.08 4.40 1.35
C ILE A 70 -11.78 3.72 0.97
N ILE A 71 -11.57 2.51 1.48
CA ILE A 71 -10.35 1.73 1.27
C ILE A 71 -10.68 0.54 0.38
N VAL A 72 -10.13 0.47 -0.83
CA VAL A 72 -10.43 -0.54 -1.85
C VAL A 72 -9.35 -1.62 -1.89
N GLY A 73 -9.79 -2.87 -2.04
CA GLY A 73 -8.96 -4.07 -2.24
C GLY A 73 -8.18 -4.09 -3.56
N ASP A 74 -7.54 -5.23 -3.86
CA ASP A 74 -6.76 -5.46 -5.08
C ASP A 74 -7.61 -5.27 -6.35
N ILE A 75 -7.19 -4.34 -7.22
CA ILE A 75 -7.98 -3.91 -8.38
C ILE A 75 -7.55 -4.66 -9.65
N HIS A 76 -6.25 -4.88 -9.83
CA HIS A 76 -5.69 -5.62 -10.96
C HIS A 76 -6.20 -5.18 -12.35
N GLY A 77 -6.29 -3.87 -12.57
CA GLY A 77 -6.78 -3.31 -13.84
C GLY A 77 -8.26 -3.55 -14.10
N MET A 78 -9.07 -4.01 -13.13
CA MET A 78 -10.51 -4.20 -13.27
C MET A 78 -11.25 -2.86 -13.21
N TYR A 79 -11.00 -2.00 -14.20
CA TYR A 79 -11.48 -0.62 -14.25
C TYR A 79 -13.01 -0.51 -14.15
N ASN A 80 -13.74 -1.37 -14.86
CA ASN A 80 -15.20 -1.36 -14.82
C ASN A 80 -15.74 -1.69 -13.43
N SER A 81 -15.13 -2.67 -12.75
CA SER A 81 -15.49 -3.02 -11.37
C SER A 81 -15.17 -1.91 -10.39
N LEU A 82 -14.04 -1.21 -10.57
CA LEU A 82 -13.73 -0.02 -9.77
C LEU A 82 -14.78 1.07 -9.96
N GLN A 83 -15.18 1.36 -11.21
CA GLN A 83 -16.23 2.35 -11.48
C GLN A 83 -17.58 1.93 -10.88
N ALA A 84 -17.95 0.65 -10.99
CA ALA A 84 -19.18 0.12 -10.39
C ALA A 84 -19.17 0.25 -8.86
N LEU A 85 -18.04 -0.04 -8.20
CA LEU A 85 -17.90 0.11 -6.75
C LEU A 85 -18.00 1.57 -6.31
N LEU A 86 -17.34 2.49 -7.02
CA LEU A 86 -17.42 3.92 -6.73
C LEU A 86 -18.83 4.49 -6.96
N HIS A 87 -19.53 3.99 -7.97
CA HIS A 87 -20.94 4.33 -8.22
C HIS A 87 -21.86 3.82 -7.10
N GLU A 88 -21.73 2.56 -6.69
CA GLU A 88 -22.47 1.97 -5.57
C GLU A 88 -22.25 2.74 -4.26
N LEU A 89 -21.03 3.23 -4.03
CA LEU A 89 -20.68 4.05 -2.87
C LEU A 89 -21.14 5.50 -2.98
N SER A 90 -21.67 5.91 -4.14
CA SER A 90 -21.93 7.31 -4.47
C SER A 90 -20.71 8.20 -4.16
N TYR A 91 -19.53 7.75 -4.58
CA TYR A 91 -18.25 8.38 -4.25
C TYR A 91 -18.19 9.84 -4.70
N LYS A 92 -17.81 10.72 -3.77
CA LYS A 92 -17.65 12.16 -4.00
C LYS A 92 -16.26 12.62 -3.53
N PRO A 93 -15.34 12.97 -4.44
CA PRO A 93 -14.00 13.44 -4.06
C PRO A 93 -13.98 14.65 -3.12
N SER A 94 -15.06 15.45 -3.09
CA SER A 94 -15.20 16.61 -2.20
C SER A 94 -15.39 16.25 -0.72
N SER A 95 -15.90 15.05 -0.42
CA SER A 95 -16.22 14.60 0.94
C SER A 95 -15.60 13.25 1.28
N ASP A 96 -15.20 12.46 0.30
CA ASP A 96 -14.67 11.12 0.48
C ASP A 96 -13.17 11.08 0.16
N VAL A 97 -12.40 10.41 1.01
CA VAL A 97 -11.02 10.02 0.72
C VAL A 97 -11.01 8.61 0.17
N LEU A 98 -10.37 8.42 -0.98
CA LEU A 98 -10.16 7.10 -1.58
C LEU A 98 -8.73 6.61 -1.28
N ILE A 99 -8.62 5.36 -0.82
CA ILE A 99 -7.35 4.69 -0.53
C ILE A 99 -7.34 3.30 -1.19
N SER A 100 -6.21 2.86 -1.75
CA SER A 100 -6.04 1.49 -2.26
C SER A 100 -5.02 0.69 -1.43
N VAL A 101 -5.27 -0.61 -1.24
CA VAL A 101 -4.32 -1.55 -0.61
C VAL A 101 -3.27 -2.12 -1.58
N GLY A 102 -3.16 -1.55 -2.79
CA GLY A 102 -2.18 -1.95 -3.79
C GLY A 102 -2.72 -3.00 -4.78
N ASP A 103 -1.83 -3.52 -5.61
CA ASP A 103 -2.14 -4.37 -6.77
C ASP A 103 -3.19 -3.70 -7.66
N ILE A 104 -2.86 -2.48 -8.06
CA ILE A 104 -3.68 -1.60 -8.89
C ILE A 104 -3.72 -2.12 -10.34
N VAL A 105 -2.60 -2.69 -10.80
CA VAL A 105 -2.38 -3.12 -12.19
C VAL A 105 -2.04 -4.61 -12.31
N ALA A 106 -1.88 -5.08 -13.55
CA ALA A 106 -1.53 -6.44 -13.95
C ALA A 106 -2.62 -7.50 -13.64
N LYS A 107 -2.45 -8.71 -14.17
CA LYS A 107 -3.38 -9.86 -14.16
C LYS A 107 -4.69 -9.65 -14.93
N GLY A 108 -5.36 -8.50 -14.76
CA GLY A 108 -6.54 -8.16 -15.53
C GLY A 108 -6.19 -7.60 -16.91
N PRO A 109 -7.16 -7.07 -17.66
CA PRO A 109 -6.92 -6.53 -19.00
C PRO A 109 -5.87 -5.41 -18.99
N HIS A 110 -4.93 -5.44 -19.94
CA HIS A 110 -3.89 -4.40 -20.09
C HIS A 110 -4.48 -2.99 -20.19
N THR A 111 -5.51 -2.82 -21.03
CA THR A 111 -6.22 -1.54 -21.19
C THR A 111 -6.89 -1.09 -19.90
N GLY A 112 -7.38 -2.03 -19.09
CA GLY A 112 -7.93 -1.77 -17.77
C GLY A 112 -6.86 -1.31 -16.79
N SER A 113 -5.69 -1.94 -16.78
CA SER A 113 -4.53 -1.52 -15.96
C SER A 113 -4.14 -0.07 -16.25
N ILE A 114 -4.04 0.32 -17.52
CA ILE A 114 -3.75 1.71 -17.90
C ILE A 114 -4.85 2.66 -17.44
N LYS A 115 -6.13 2.32 -17.65
CA LYS A 115 -7.26 3.18 -17.21
C LYS A 115 -7.30 3.38 -15.69
N VAL A 116 -7.10 2.31 -14.92
CA VAL A 116 -7.03 2.41 -13.45
C VAL A 116 -5.85 3.29 -13.07
N LEU A 117 -4.66 3.05 -13.63
CA LEU A 117 -3.47 3.83 -13.31
C LEU A 117 -3.64 5.32 -13.64
N SER A 118 -4.19 5.65 -14.81
CA SER A 118 -4.49 7.04 -15.20
C SER A 118 -5.48 7.70 -14.23
N TYR A 119 -6.52 6.99 -13.79
CA TYR A 119 -7.49 7.48 -12.80
C TYR A 119 -6.81 7.76 -11.46
N MET A 120 -6.00 6.81 -10.98
CA MET A 120 -5.29 6.93 -9.70
C MET A 120 -4.31 8.10 -9.70
N ALA A 121 -3.50 8.24 -10.76
CA ALA A 121 -2.51 9.31 -10.90
C ALA A 121 -3.17 10.68 -11.04
N SER A 122 -4.19 10.82 -11.91
CA SER A 122 -4.85 12.11 -12.16
C SER A 122 -5.59 12.67 -10.94
N ASN A 123 -6.01 11.79 -10.03
CA ASN A 123 -6.69 12.17 -8.79
C ASN A 123 -5.76 12.08 -7.56
N ASN A 124 -4.48 11.76 -7.74
CA ASN A 124 -3.49 11.53 -6.68
C ASN A 124 -4.02 10.64 -5.54
N VAL A 125 -4.69 9.54 -5.89
CA VAL A 125 -5.34 8.63 -4.93
C VAL A 125 -4.30 8.04 -3.97
N THR A 126 -4.56 8.06 -2.66
CA THR A 126 -3.65 7.46 -1.67
C THR A 126 -3.59 5.94 -1.87
N ALA A 127 -2.42 5.34 -1.80
CA ALA A 127 -2.29 3.89 -1.92
C ALA A 127 -1.01 3.37 -1.25
N VAL A 128 -1.02 2.11 -0.86
CA VAL A 128 0.22 1.34 -0.67
C VAL A 128 0.56 0.59 -1.96
N ARG A 129 1.85 0.27 -2.17
CA ARG A 129 2.27 -0.55 -3.31
C ARG A 129 1.94 -2.02 -3.08
N GLY A 130 1.39 -2.68 -4.10
CA GLY A 130 1.31 -4.12 -4.17
C GLY A 130 2.51 -4.78 -4.86
N ASN A 131 2.58 -6.11 -4.79
CA ASN A 131 3.72 -6.83 -5.37
C ASN A 131 3.66 -6.87 -6.91
N HIS A 132 2.48 -6.74 -7.51
CA HIS A 132 2.36 -6.51 -8.95
C HIS A 132 2.75 -5.09 -9.33
N ASP A 133 2.37 -4.09 -8.55
CA ASP A 133 2.76 -2.69 -8.77
C ASP A 133 4.29 -2.54 -8.71
N GLN A 134 4.93 -3.17 -7.71
CA GLN A 134 6.37 -3.15 -7.54
C GLN A 134 7.12 -3.71 -8.76
N LYS A 135 6.65 -4.82 -9.34
CA LYS A 135 7.23 -5.39 -10.56
C LYS A 135 7.12 -4.45 -11.75
N VAL A 136 6.02 -3.72 -11.89
CA VAL A 136 5.85 -2.74 -12.97
C VAL A 136 6.82 -1.57 -12.79
N ILE A 137 6.97 -1.06 -11.58
CA ILE A 137 7.94 0.01 -11.26
C ILE A 137 9.36 -0.44 -11.64
N GLU A 138 9.74 -1.65 -11.23
CA GLU A 138 11.05 -2.21 -11.52
C GLU A 138 11.27 -2.35 -13.04
N TRP A 139 10.27 -2.82 -13.78
CA TRP A 139 10.33 -2.88 -15.25
C TRP A 139 10.47 -1.51 -15.89
N ARG A 140 9.75 -0.49 -15.41
CA ARG A 140 9.85 0.88 -15.95
C ARG A 140 11.22 1.49 -15.65
N ALA A 141 11.73 1.32 -14.44
CA ALA A 141 13.08 1.75 -14.09
C ALA A 141 14.15 1.05 -14.95
N TRP A 142 13.99 -0.25 -15.21
CA TRP A 142 14.86 -1.00 -16.12
C TRP A 142 14.76 -0.50 -17.56
N LEU A 143 13.55 -0.23 -18.06
CA LEU A 143 13.32 0.32 -19.41
C LEU A 143 14.04 1.67 -19.58
N ASN A 144 13.88 2.57 -18.60
CA ASN A 144 14.57 3.87 -18.58
C ASN A 144 16.09 3.67 -18.64
N TRP A 145 16.63 2.73 -17.87
CA TRP A 145 18.05 2.41 -17.90
C TRP A 145 18.49 1.86 -19.26
N ILE A 146 17.76 0.91 -19.85
CA ILE A 146 18.11 0.35 -21.16
C ILE A 146 18.07 1.41 -22.26
N HIS A 147 17.06 2.28 -22.26
CA HIS A 147 16.97 3.38 -23.21
C HIS A 147 18.11 4.40 -23.07
N SER A 148 18.66 4.57 -21.86
CA SER A 148 19.83 5.42 -21.62
C SER A 148 21.14 4.88 -22.23
N LEU A 149 21.21 3.56 -22.49
CA LEU A 149 22.41 2.90 -23.01
C LEU A 149 22.44 2.93 -24.54
N ARG A 150 23.61 3.25 -25.11
CA ARG A 150 23.84 3.24 -26.56
C ARG A 150 23.51 1.86 -27.16
N GLY A 151 22.49 1.81 -28.00
CA GLY A 151 22.00 0.61 -28.68
C GLY A 151 20.93 -0.19 -27.90
N GLY A 152 20.50 0.27 -26.72
CA GLY A 152 19.48 -0.41 -25.93
C GLY A 152 18.10 -0.34 -26.58
N SER A 153 17.72 0.84 -27.08
CA SER A 153 16.47 1.02 -27.84
C SER A 153 16.43 0.14 -29.10
N GLN A 154 17.55 0.01 -29.81
CA GLN A 154 17.66 -0.87 -30.99
C GLN A 154 17.45 -2.34 -30.59
N PHE A 155 18.11 -2.79 -29.52
CA PHE A 155 17.90 -4.14 -28.99
C PHE A 155 16.43 -4.42 -28.66
N LEU A 156 15.78 -3.50 -27.94
CA LEU A 156 14.36 -3.65 -27.57
C LEU A 156 13.46 -3.71 -28.80
N GLN A 157 13.68 -2.84 -29.78
CA GLN A 157 12.90 -2.82 -31.03
C GLN A 157 13.08 -4.11 -31.83
N GLU A 158 14.32 -4.52 -32.09
CA GLU A 158 14.62 -5.75 -32.84
C GLU A 158 14.06 -6.99 -32.14
N THR A 159 14.18 -7.04 -30.82
CA THR A 159 13.69 -8.18 -30.03
C THR A 159 12.16 -8.21 -29.98
N ARG A 160 11.50 -7.03 -29.90
CA ARG A 160 10.04 -6.91 -30.00
C ARG A 160 9.53 -7.34 -31.37
N ASP A 161 10.24 -6.99 -32.44
CA ASP A 161 9.86 -7.43 -33.80
C ASP A 161 10.00 -8.95 -33.98
N LYS A 162 11.04 -9.55 -33.37
CA LYS A 162 11.16 -11.02 -33.31
C LYS A 162 10.02 -11.64 -32.51
N TRP A 163 9.64 -11.05 -31.37
CA TRP A 163 8.52 -11.52 -30.56
C TRP A 163 7.20 -11.47 -31.33
N LYS A 164 6.88 -10.33 -31.95
CA LYS A 164 5.69 -10.19 -32.79
C LYS A 164 5.63 -11.25 -33.88
N LYS A 165 6.74 -11.50 -34.61
CA LYS A 165 6.79 -12.55 -35.63
C LYS A 165 6.55 -13.94 -35.05
N ALA A 166 7.09 -14.23 -33.86
CA ALA A 166 6.89 -15.50 -33.20
C ALA A 166 5.41 -15.73 -32.82
N GLN A 167 4.74 -14.71 -32.28
CA GLN A 167 3.31 -14.76 -31.95
C GLN A 167 2.42 -15.06 -33.18
N HIS A 168 2.79 -14.58 -34.38
CA HIS A 168 2.03 -14.87 -35.60
C HIS A 168 2.16 -16.33 -36.07
N HIS A 169 3.17 -17.08 -35.60
CA HIS A 169 3.45 -18.45 -36.02
C HIS A 169 2.87 -19.53 -35.08
N GLY A 170 2.09 -19.14 -34.07
CA GLY A 170 1.37 -20.05 -33.17
C GLY A 170 1.37 -19.61 -31.70
N ASP A 171 0.72 -20.40 -30.84
CA ASP A 171 0.74 -20.22 -29.38
C ASP A 171 2.13 -20.58 -28.84
N ILE A 172 2.98 -19.57 -28.75
CA ILE A 172 4.30 -19.68 -28.12
C ILE A 172 4.18 -19.06 -26.74
N ASP A 173 4.45 -19.85 -25.71
CA ASP A 173 4.60 -19.34 -24.36
C ASP A 173 5.77 -18.33 -24.31
N ILE A 174 5.49 -17.16 -23.73
CA ILE A 174 6.42 -16.05 -23.72
C ILE A 174 7.65 -16.31 -22.84
N GLU A 175 7.49 -17.02 -21.74
CA GLU A 175 8.59 -17.35 -20.83
C GLU A 175 9.56 -18.31 -21.53
N ASP A 176 9.01 -19.36 -22.15
CA ASP A 176 9.76 -20.29 -22.98
C ASP A 176 10.48 -19.58 -24.13
N TRP A 177 9.80 -18.64 -24.80
CA TRP A 177 10.39 -17.88 -25.88
C TRP A 177 11.56 -17.01 -25.40
N VAL A 178 11.38 -16.26 -24.31
CA VAL A 178 12.41 -15.40 -23.71
C VAL A 178 13.61 -16.24 -23.27
N GLU A 179 13.38 -17.39 -22.61
CA GLU A 179 14.45 -18.29 -22.18
C GLU A 179 15.25 -18.80 -23.38
N LYS A 180 14.55 -19.19 -24.45
CA LYS A 180 15.17 -19.65 -25.69
C LYS A 180 15.96 -18.55 -26.39
N GLN A 181 15.43 -17.33 -26.48
CA GLN A 181 16.15 -16.19 -27.08
C GLN A 181 17.41 -15.83 -26.29
N THR A 182 17.35 -15.85 -24.97
CA THR A 182 18.50 -15.60 -24.08
C THR A 182 19.67 -16.55 -24.38
N LYS A 183 19.37 -17.79 -24.79
CA LYS A 183 20.37 -18.80 -25.18
C LYS A 183 20.84 -18.66 -26.63
N LEU A 184 19.94 -18.37 -27.57
CA LEU A 184 20.20 -18.41 -29.02
C LEU A 184 20.72 -17.10 -29.63
N ASP A 185 20.28 -15.94 -29.14
CA ASP A 185 20.66 -14.64 -29.71
C ASP A 185 22.07 -14.21 -29.24
N LYS A 186 23.08 -14.79 -29.88
CA LYS A 186 24.49 -14.50 -29.58
C LYS A 186 24.87 -13.06 -29.91
N VAL A 187 24.22 -12.45 -30.91
CA VAL A 187 24.46 -11.05 -31.31
C VAL A 187 24.09 -10.10 -30.18
N ASN A 188 22.92 -10.32 -29.56
CA ASN A 188 22.44 -9.49 -28.45
C ASN A 188 22.77 -10.08 -27.06
N SER A 189 23.72 -11.01 -26.94
CA SER A 189 24.04 -11.66 -25.66
C SER A 189 24.37 -10.67 -24.54
N ARG A 190 25.00 -9.53 -24.88
CA ARG A 190 25.28 -8.46 -23.90
C ARG A 190 24.03 -7.80 -23.32
N TRP A 191 22.94 -7.75 -24.09
CA TRP A 191 21.67 -7.17 -23.70
C TRP A 191 20.80 -8.17 -22.94
N TRP A 192 20.79 -9.43 -23.35
CA TRP A 192 20.14 -10.50 -22.59
C TRP A 192 20.73 -10.64 -21.18
N LYS A 193 22.04 -10.48 -21.01
CA LYS A 193 22.68 -10.41 -19.68
C LYS A 193 22.24 -9.22 -18.83
N LYS A 194 21.61 -8.21 -19.44
CA LYS A 194 21.09 -7.02 -18.77
C LYS A 194 19.63 -7.17 -18.32
N VAL A 195 18.92 -8.20 -18.76
CA VAL A 195 17.61 -8.57 -18.21
C VAL A 195 17.87 -9.27 -16.87
N PRO A 196 17.24 -8.84 -15.75
CA PRO A 196 17.37 -9.53 -14.47
C PRO A 196 16.90 -10.99 -14.53
N ASP A 197 17.45 -11.84 -13.69
CA ASP A 197 17.10 -13.26 -13.68
C ASP A 197 15.64 -13.44 -13.20
N GLY A 198 14.88 -14.29 -13.88
CA GLY A 198 13.46 -14.53 -13.59
C GLY A 198 12.49 -13.45 -14.10
N TRP A 199 12.98 -12.47 -14.88
CA TRP A 199 12.14 -11.47 -15.53
C TRP A 199 11.76 -11.87 -16.94
N THR A 200 10.47 -11.77 -17.27
CA THR A 200 9.91 -12.10 -18.59
C THR A 200 9.72 -10.85 -19.45
N LEU A 201 10.62 -10.61 -20.41
CA LEU A 201 10.51 -9.50 -21.36
C LEU A 201 9.24 -9.63 -22.21
N PHE A 202 8.51 -8.52 -22.41
CA PHE A 202 7.20 -8.45 -23.08
C PHE A 202 6.05 -9.18 -22.37
N GLY A 203 6.24 -9.63 -21.14
CA GLY A 203 5.14 -10.08 -20.28
C GLY A 203 4.23 -8.93 -19.85
N ASP A 204 3.16 -9.27 -19.11
CA ASP A 204 2.14 -8.30 -18.67
C ASP A 204 2.74 -7.08 -17.93
N HIS A 205 3.57 -7.30 -16.90
CA HIS A 205 4.23 -6.22 -16.17
C HIS A 205 5.12 -5.33 -17.07
N PHE A 206 5.80 -5.94 -18.04
CA PHE A 206 6.64 -5.22 -19.00
C PHE A 206 5.80 -4.31 -19.89
N GLU A 207 4.70 -4.83 -20.44
CA GLU A 207 3.88 -4.06 -21.37
C GLU A 207 3.17 -2.90 -20.66
N ILE A 208 2.74 -3.08 -19.41
CA ILE A 208 2.21 -1.99 -18.58
C ILE A 208 3.29 -0.93 -18.34
N ALA A 209 4.50 -1.35 -17.92
CA ALA A 209 5.63 -0.45 -17.71
C ALA A 209 6.06 0.31 -18.98
N HIS A 210 5.97 -0.35 -20.13
CA HIS A 210 6.26 0.26 -21.42
C HIS A 210 5.17 1.26 -21.85
N SER A 211 3.90 0.98 -21.52
CA SER A 211 2.75 1.78 -21.96
C SER A 211 2.45 3.00 -21.07
N MET A 212 2.86 2.97 -19.80
CA MET A 212 2.62 4.08 -18.87
C MET A 212 3.41 5.35 -19.24
N SER A 213 2.82 6.49 -18.90
CA SER A 213 3.44 7.81 -18.93
C SER A 213 4.40 8.02 -17.76
N ASP A 214 5.23 9.06 -17.85
CA ASP A 214 6.16 9.42 -16.78
C ASP A 214 5.42 9.88 -15.51
N THR A 215 4.31 10.61 -15.64
CA THR A 215 3.46 11.02 -14.50
C THR A 215 2.86 9.82 -13.77
N GLU A 216 2.43 8.79 -14.50
CA GLU A 216 1.92 7.55 -13.92
C GLU A 216 3.03 6.77 -13.20
N PHE A 217 4.23 6.73 -13.77
CA PHE A 217 5.39 6.13 -13.14
C PHE A 217 5.79 6.87 -11.85
N GLU A 218 5.86 8.20 -11.88
CA GLU A 218 6.13 9.05 -10.72
C GLU A 218 5.07 8.84 -9.63
N TYR A 219 3.79 8.73 -10.01
CA TYR A 219 2.72 8.39 -9.08
C TYR A 219 2.99 7.04 -8.40
N MET A 220 3.28 5.98 -9.15
CA MET A 220 3.56 4.65 -8.57
C MET A 220 4.79 4.67 -7.65
N VAL A 221 5.86 5.34 -8.06
CA VAL A 221 7.08 5.51 -7.25
C VAL A 221 6.80 6.34 -5.98
N SER A 222 5.85 7.27 -6.01
CA SER A 222 5.50 8.04 -4.82
C SER A 222 4.73 7.23 -3.76
N ARG A 223 4.09 6.11 -4.13
CA ARG A 223 3.31 5.31 -3.17
C ARG A 223 4.23 4.54 -2.20
N PRO A 224 3.99 4.56 -0.89
CA PRO A 224 4.79 3.82 0.09
C PRO A 224 4.41 2.33 0.16
N LEU A 225 5.25 1.53 0.80
CA LEU A 225 4.95 0.13 1.13
C LEU A 225 3.94 0.00 2.29
N LYS A 226 3.91 0.99 3.19
CA LYS A 226 3.05 1.03 4.37
C LYS A 226 2.50 2.43 4.59
N LEU A 227 1.28 2.51 5.08
CA LEU A 227 0.70 3.74 5.63
C LEU A 227 0.42 3.55 7.12
N HIS A 228 0.70 4.59 7.90
CA HIS A 228 0.31 4.71 9.30
C HIS A 228 -0.79 5.76 9.39
N ALA A 229 -1.94 5.41 9.98
CA ALA A 229 -3.07 6.30 10.22
C ALA A 229 -3.25 6.49 11.75
N PRO A 230 -2.60 7.49 12.36
CA PRO A 230 -2.62 7.67 13.81
C PRO A 230 -4.01 7.99 14.37
N SER A 231 -4.82 8.76 13.63
CA SER A 231 -6.20 9.12 14.04
C SER A 231 -7.09 7.89 14.24
N ALA A 232 -6.79 6.81 13.53
CA ALA A 232 -7.56 5.57 13.56
C ALA A 232 -6.86 4.42 14.29
N HIS A 233 -5.66 4.64 14.83
CA HIS A 233 -4.79 3.58 15.35
C HIS A 233 -4.68 2.39 14.37
N ALA A 234 -4.38 2.71 13.11
CA ALA A 234 -4.42 1.74 12.03
C ALA A 234 -3.19 1.79 11.11
N TYR A 235 -2.96 0.67 10.43
CA TYR A 235 -1.95 0.49 9.40
C TYR A 235 -2.59 0.01 8.12
N LEU A 236 -2.03 0.42 6.99
CA LEU A 236 -2.30 -0.19 5.70
C LEU A 236 -0.99 -0.76 5.16
N ALA A 237 -1.05 -1.99 4.67
CA ALA A 237 0.04 -2.66 3.97
C ALA A 237 -0.57 -3.63 2.96
N HIS A 238 0.09 -3.85 1.82
CA HIS A 238 -0.50 -4.68 0.78
C HIS A 238 -0.72 -6.12 1.22
N ALA A 239 0.32 -6.83 1.67
CA ALA A 239 0.18 -8.21 2.15
C ALA A 239 -0.04 -8.30 3.66
N GLY A 240 0.79 -7.63 4.45
CA GLY A 240 0.66 -7.65 5.90
C GLY A 240 1.88 -7.14 6.65
N ILE A 241 1.72 -7.04 7.98
CA ILE A 241 2.78 -6.72 8.94
C ILE A 241 2.61 -7.60 10.19
N LEU A 242 3.66 -7.75 10.99
CA LEU A 242 3.62 -8.50 12.24
C LEU A 242 3.52 -7.56 13.45
N ALA A 243 2.81 -7.98 14.49
CA ALA A 243 2.74 -7.29 15.77
C ALA A 243 3.98 -7.55 16.66
N SER A 244 4.68 -8.66 16.39
CA SER A 244 5.87 -9.07 17.13
C SER A 244 6.85 -9.85 16.22
N ASP A 245 8.14 -9.88 16.57
CA ASP A 245 9.12 -10.73 15.87
C ASP A 245 8.89 -12.21 16.27
N PRO A 246 8.60 -13.11 15.32
CA PRO A 246 8.24 -14.51 15.60
C PRO A 246 9.35 -15.32 16.28
N HIS A 247 10.59 -14.82 16.31
CA HIS A 247 11.73 -15.46 16.99
C HIS A 247 11.72 -15.25 18.51
N TYR A 248 10.91 -14.33 19.03
CA TYR A 248 10.80 -14.08 20.46
C TYR A 248 9.38 -14.34 20.96
N LYS A 249 9.24 -14.65 22.25
CA LYS A 249 7.92 -14.66 22.89
C LYS A 249 7.33 -13.24 22.86
N PRO A 250 5.99 -13.08 22.78
CA PRO A 250 5.34 -11.77 22.76
C PRO A 250 5.69 -10.88 23.98
N SER A 251 5.89 -11.47 25.16
CA SER A 251 6.33 -10.76 26.38
C SER A 251 7.82 -10.48 26.46
N HIS A 252 8.61 -10.91 25.46
CA HIS A 252 10.05 -10.71 25.49
C HIS A 252 10.37 -9.22 25.37
N LYS A 253 11.34 -8.73 26.14
CA LYS A 253 11.71 -7.32 26.15
C LYS A 253 12.01 -6.75 24.76
N LYS A 254 12.51 -7.52 23.79
CA LYS A 254 12.78 -6.97 22.44
C LYS A 254 11.52 -6.64 21.64
N GLN A 255 10.34 -7.09 22.07
CA GLN A 255 9.09 -6.83 21.37
C GLN A 255 8.60 -5.39 21.63
N PRO A 256 8.14 -4.67 20.60
CA PRO A 256 7.57 -3.34 20.75
C PRO A 256 6.38 -3.30 21.72
N LEU A 257 5.51 -4.31 21.66
CA LEU A 257 4.29 -4.39 22.48
C LEU A 257 4.56 -4.79 23.94
N ALA A 258 5.76 -5.30 24.27
CA ALA A 258 6.09 -5.73 25.62
C ALA A 258 6.59 -4.61 26.54
N ARG A 259 6.60 -3.35 26.08
CA ARG A 259 7.11 -2.21 26.84
C ARG A 259 6.32 -0.94 26.55
N VAL A 260 6.14 -0.12 27.60
CA VAL A 260 5.68 1.25 27.44
C VAL A 260 6.77 2.08 26.75
N PRO A 261 6.46 2.81 25.66
CA PRO A 261 7.42 3.70 25.02
C PRO A 261 7.93 4.81 25.93
N VAL A 262 9.14 5.30 25.67
CA VAL A 262 9.72 6.42 26.43
C VAL A 262 9.24 7.73 25.82
N ILE A 263 8.62 8.58 26.64
CA ILE A 263 8.14 9.90 26.23
C ILE A 263 9.34 10.86 26.07
N PRO A 264 9.46 11.60 24.96
CA PRO A 264 10.49 12.62 24.79
C PRO A 264 10.41 13.71 25.87
N PRO A 265 11.55 14.26 26.34
CA PRO A 265 11.56 15.37 27.29
C PRO A 265 10.74 16.57 26.76
N GLY A 266 9.93 17.18 27.62
CA GLY A 266 9.14 18.38 27.27
C GLY A 266 7.72 18.11 26.75
N ALA A 267 7.28 16.86 26.65
CA ALA A 267 5.89 16.54 26.35
C ALA A 267 4.94 16.96 27.49
N LYS A 268 3.80 17.59 27.15
CA LYS A 268 2.76 17.97 28.12
C LYS A 268 1.98 16.73 28.58
N SER A 269 1.61 16.70 29.87
CA SER A 269 0.86 15.58 30.48
C SER A 269 -0.50 15.30 29.84
N SER A 270 -1.17 16.32 29.30
CA SER A 270 -2.49 16.20 28.66
C SER A 270 -2.50 15.42 27.33
N HIS A 271 -1.33 15.15 26.74
CA HIS A 271 -1.22 14.42 25.47
C HIS A 271 -0.41 13.12 25.59
N THR A 272 -0.21 12.64 26.82
CA THR A 272 0.66 11.49 27.07
C THR A 272 0.19 10.22 26.36
N LEU A 273 -1.10 9.85 26.45
CA LEU A 273 -1.60 8.62 25.83
C LEU A 273 -1.50 8.62 24.30
N PRO A 274 -1.97 9.65 23.56
CA PRO A 274 -1.78 9.73 22.11
C PRO A 274 -0.31 9.65 21.68
N ILE A 275 0.60 10.29 22.42
CA ILE A 275 2.04 10.22 22.15
C ILE A 275 2.56 8.79 22.34
N LEU A 276 2.20 8.13 23.45
CA LEU A 276 2.62 6.76 23.73
C LEU A 276 2.11 5.78 22.67
N ARG A 277 0.83 5.85 22.28
CA ARG A 277 0.29 5.00 21.21
C ARG A 277 1.03 5.20 19.90
N ARG A 278 1.24 6.46 19.49
CA ARG A 278 1.98 6.77 18.27
C ARG A 278 3.40 6.22 18.29
N LEU A 279 4.11 6.33 19.42
CA LEU A 279 5.46 5.78 19.57
C LEU A 279 5.46 4.25 19.51
N GLN A 280 4.49 3.60 20.14
CA GLN A 280 4.32 2.14 20.06
C GLN A 280 4.06 1.70 18.61
N GLU A 281 3.17 2.39 17.91
CA GLU A 281 2.78 2.06 16.55
C GLU A 281 3.95 2.20 15.57
N LEU A 282 4.70 3.29 15.69
CA LEU A 282 5.94 3.46 14.93
C LEU A 282 6.98 2.39 15.27
N ALA A 283 7.05 1.94 16.53
CA ALA A 283 7.95 0.86 16.92
C ALA A 283 7.54 -0.49 16.30
N VAL A 284 6.24 -0.80 16.20
CA VAL A 284 5.75 -1.97 15.44
C VAL A 284 6.20 -1.90 13.98
N LEU A 285 6.03 -0.74 13.34
CA LEU A 285 6.37 -0.57 11.91
C LEU A 285 7.87 -0.60 11.60
N THR A 286 8.73 -0.25 12.57
CA THR A 286 10.16 0.02 12.31
C THR A 286 11.14 -0.82 13.11
N LYS A 287 10.72 -1.44 14.22
CA LYS A 287 11.62 -2.22 15.11
C LYS A 287 11.45 -3.73 14.97
N ILE A 288 10.42 -4.19 14.27
CA ILE A 288 10.24 -5.59 13.91
C ILE A 288 10.96 -5.81 12.57
N PRO A 289 11.99 -6.68 12.50
CA PRO A 289 12.80 -6.84 11.31
C PRO A 289 11.99 -7.14 10.05
N GLN A 290 11.00 -8.01 10.17
CA GLN A 290 10.12 -8.42 9.08
C GLN A 290 9.30 -7.26 8.53
N ASN A 291 8.91 -6.29 9.37
CA ASN A 291 8.15 -5.13 8.90
C ASN A 291 9.02 -4.13 8.13
N SER A 292 10.34 -4.17 8.28
CA SER A 292 11.29 -3.32 7.54
C SER A 292 11.77 -3.95 6.22
N ASP A 293 11.42 -5.22 5.97
CA ASP A 293 11.75 -5.93 4.74
C ASP A 293 10.63 -5.72 3.68
N PRO A 294 10.92 -5.05 2.55
CA PRO A 294 9.95 -4.87 1.47
C PRO A 294 9.31 -6.16 1.00
N TRP A 295 10.10 -7.24 0.87
CA TRP A 295 9.60 -8.51 0.38
C TRP A 295 8.48 -9.04 1.28
N VAL A 296 8.63 -8.91 2.60
CA VAL A 296 7.63 -9.34 3.56
C VAL A 296 6.35 -8.52 3.41
N THR A 297 6.45 -7.19 3.43
CA THR A 297 5.28 -6.29 3.34
C THR A 297 4.45 -6.49 2.07
N LEU A 298 5.12 -6.95 1.00
CA LEU A 298 4.54 -7.19 -0.31
C LEU A 298 4.04 -8.65 -0.50
N ASN A 299 4.51 -9.63 0.28
CA ASN A 299 4.27 -11.04 -0.05
C ASN A 299 3.89 -11.96 1.13
N ILE A 300 3.91 -11.50 2.38
CA ILE A 300 3.67 -12.38 3.52
C ILE A 300 2.25 -12.98 3.49
N ARG A 301 2.16 -14.29 3.71
CA ARG A 301 0.89 -15.02 3.89
C ARG A 301 0.82 -15.78 5.20
N GLY A 302 1.95 -16.23 5.73
CA GLY A 302 2.01 -17.01 6.96
C GLY A 302 3.40 -17.01 7.60
N ILE A 303 3.47 -17.71 8.73
CA ILE A 303 4.68 -17.97 9.51
C ILE A 303 4.84 -19.47 9.68
N LEU A 304 5.99 -19.98 9.28
CA LEU A 304 6.34 -21.40 9.35
C LEU A 304 6.69 -21.82 10.79
N LYS A 305 6.75 -23.14 11.02
CA LYS A 305 7.12 -23.70 12.33
C LYS A 305 8.51 -23.26 12.80
N ASN A 306 9.43 -23.05 11.87
CA ASN A 306 10.79 -22.56 12.13
C ASN A 306 10.87 -21.03 12.32
N LYS A 307 9.74 -20.32 12.41
CA LYS A 307 9.61 -18.86 12.61
C LYS A 307 9.93 -18.00 11.40
N GLU A 308 10.23 -18.61 10.26
CA GLU A 308 10.38 -17.89 9.00
C GLU A 308 9.03 -17.49 8.41
N VAL A 309 9.00 -16.35 7.74
CA VAL A 309 7.84 -15.87 6.99
C VAL A 309 7.73 -16.59 5.65
N THR A 310 6.51 -16.78 5.16
CA THR A 310 6.25 -17.49 3.90
C THR A 310 5.20 -16.75 3.07
N ARG A 311 5.38 -16.81 1.75
CA ARG A 311 4.39 -16.37 0.74
C ARG A 311 3.52 -17.52 0.22
N ALA A 312 3.82 -18.77 0.60
CA ALA A 312 3.02 -19.93 0.24
C ALA A 312 1.79 -20.05 1.16
N LYS A 313 0.89 -20.98 0.83
CA LYS A 313 -0.34 -21.25 1.61
C LYS A 313 -0.07 -22.23 2.76
N ASP A 314 1.11 -22.16 3.35
CA ASP A 314 1.58 -23.00 4.43
C ASP A 314 1.88 -22.18 5.69
N GLY A 315 2.15 -22.86 6.80
CA GLY A 315 2.33 -22.22 8.09
C GLY A 315 1.04 -21.66 8.70
N THR A 316 1.19 -20.91 9.79
CA THR A 316 0.07 -20.20 10.44
C THR A 316 -0.14 -18.86 9.74
N PRO A 317 -1.36 -18.50 9.31
CA PRO A 317 -1.64 -17.19 8.73
C PRO A 317 -1.09 -16.04 9.59
N TRP A 318 -0.41 -15.08 8.96
CA TRP A 318 0.19 -13.97 9.70
C TRP A 318 -0.87 -13.16 10.46
N SER A 319 -2.08 -13.04 9.88
CA SER A 319 -3.20 -12.31 10.48
C SER A 319 -3.67 -12.96 11.78
N GLU A 320 -3.67 -14.30 11.88
CA GLU A 320 -3.97 -15.00 13.14
C GLU A 320 -2.91 -14.73 14.21
N VAL A 321 -1.63 -14.73 13.82
CA VAL A 321 -0.53 -14.42 14.75
C VAL A 321 -0.63 -12.96 15.22
N TYR A 322 -0.95 -12.04 14.31
CA TYR A 322 -1.13 -10.63 14.63
C TYR A 322 -2.25 -10.42 15.65
N ASN A 323 -3.45 -10.94 15.40
CA ASN A 323 -4.58 -10.78 16.33
C ASN A 323 -4.25 -11.37 17.69
N LYS A 324 -3.69 -12.59 17.73
CA LYS A 324 -3.29 -13.23 18.99
C LYS A 324 -2.31 -12.38 19.80
N ASP A 325 -1.35 -11.74 19.13
CA ASP A 325 -0.35 -10.90 19.79
C ASP A 325 -0.96 -9.59 20.31
N VAL A 326 -1.87 -9.00 19.54
CA VAL A 326 -2.55 -7.74 19.88
C VAL A 326 -3.63 -7.93 20.95
N ASP A 327 -4.29 -9.08 21.02
CA ASP A 327 -5.29 -9.41 22.06
C ASP A 327 -4.69 -9.49 23.48
N MET A 328 -3.37 -9.51 23.60
CA MET A 328 -2.71 -9.43 24.91
C MET A 328 -2.54 -7.98 25.41
N CYS A 329 -2.86 -6.96 24.62
CA CYS A 329 -2.74 -5.56 25.01
C CYS A 329 -3.83 -5.12 26.00
N GLU A 330 -3.42 -4.65 27.19
CA GLU A 330 -4.34 -4.21 28.26
C GLU A 330 -4.17 -2.72 28.64
N GLY A 331 -3.46 -1.94 27.84
CA GLY A 331 -3.17 -0.52 28.05
C GLY A 331 -1.85 -0.25 28.77
N PHE A 332 -1.43 1.03 28.82
CA PHE A 332 -0.15 1.42 29.42
C PHE A 332 -0.18 1.52 30.96
N GLU A 333 -1.38 1.66 31.55
CA GLU A 333 -1.57 1.77 32.99
C GLU A 333 -1.71 0.37 33.60
N GLN A 334 -0.59 -0.31 33.86
CA GLN A 334 -0.63 -1.47 34.74
C GLN A 334 -1.02 -0.99 36.15
N SER A 335 -2.30 -1.10 36.50
CA SER A 335 -2.69 -0.98 37.90
C SER A 335 -1.95 -2.08 38.68
N ILE A 336 -1.27 -1.67 39.74
CA ILE A 336 -0.57 -2.54 40.71
C ILE A 336 -1.56 -3.48 41.45
N HIS A 337 -2.86 -3.37 41.17
CA HIS A 337 -3.90 -4.14 41.81
C HIS A 337 -4.88 -4.70 40.78
N THR A 338 -4.74 -6.01 40.54
CA THR A 338 -5.64 -6.92 39.80
C THR A 338 -5.30 -7.17 38.33
N THR A 339 -4.42 -8.15 38.06
CA THR A 339 -4.68 -9.07 36.94
C THR A 339 -4.30 -10.50 37.30
N LYS A 340 -5.29 -11.40 37.17
CA LYS A 340 -5.13 -12.87 37.22
C LYS A 340 -4.49 -13.43 35.94
N ASN A 341 -4.06 -12.58 35.00
CA ASN A 341 -3.65 -12.98 33.65
C ASN A 341 -2.16 -12.71 33.41
N SER A 342 -1.33 -13.76 33.50
CA SER A 342 0.12 -13.69 33.36
C SER A 342 0.63 -13.39 31.93
N LYS A 343 -0.28 -13.09 31.00
CA LYS A 343 0.00 -12.86 29.57
C LYS A 343 -0.23 -11.42 29.10
N ALA A 344 -0.75 -10.54 29.96
CA ALA A 344 -1.03 -9.14 29.61
C ALA A 344 0.24 -8.37 29.19
N LEU A 345 0.11 -7.53 28.17
CA LEU A 345 1.15 -6.66 27.63
C LEU A 345 0.77 -5.19 27.82
N PRO A 346 1.74 -4.31 28.17
CA PRO A 346 1.49 -2.90 28.41
C PRO A 346 1.44 -2.13 27.08
N CYS A 347 0.41 -2.40 26.29
CA CYS A 347 0.23 -1.86 24.95
C CYS A 347 -1.23 -1.56 24.63
N HIS A 348 -1.47 -0.84 23.54
CA HIS A 348 -2.79 -0.69 22.95
C HIS A 348 -2.88 -1.39 21.60
N PRO A 349 -4.07 -1.90 21.21
CA PRO A 349 -4.25 -2.51 19.91
C PRO A 349 -4.24 -1.50 18.78
N ALA A 350 -3.98 -1.99 17.57
CA ALA A 350 -4.04 -1.25 16.33
C ALA A 350 -4.51 -2.17 15.19
N THR A 351 -5.26 -1.63 14.24
CA THR A 351 -5.88 -2.43 13.16
C THR A 351 -4.99 -2.45 11.91
N VAL A 352 -4.86 -3.60 11.24
CA VAL A 352 -4.19 -3.71 9.93
C VAL A 352 -5.21 -3.94 8.84
N ILE A 353 -5.18 -3.13 7.78
CA ILE A 353 -6.02 -3.26 6.59
C ILE A 353 -5.13 -3.67 5.42
N TYR A 354 -5.51 -4.73 4.70
CA TYR A 354 -4.63 -5.35 3.69
C TYR A 354 -5.39 -6.03 2.55
N GLY A 355 -4.65 -6.41 1.51
CA GLY A 355 -5.12 -7.09 0.30
C GLY A 355 -4.38 -8.42 0.05
N HIS A 356 -3.88 -8.64 -1.17
CA HIS A 356 -2.93 -9.70 -1.60
C HIS A 356 -3.41 -11.17 -1.58
N ALA A 357 -4.24 -11.52 -0.60
CA ALA A 357 -4.53 -12.89 -0.22
C ALA A 357 -5.85 -13.42 -0.84
N ALA A 358 -6.15 -13.12 -2.11
CA ALA A 358 -7.36 -13.50 -2.85
C ALA A 358 -7.85 -14.95 -2.66
N SER A 359 -6.93 -15.88 -2.37
CA SER A 359 -7.28 -17.28 -2.07
C SER A 359 -8.05 -17.46 -0.77
N ARG A 360 -7.95 -16.52 0.17
CA ARG A 360 -8.74 -16.44 1.40
C ARG A 360 -10.04 -15.65 1.19
N GLY A 361 -10.09 -14.81 0.14
CA GLY A 361 -11.21 -13.92 -0.10
C GLY A 361 -11.28 -12.81 0.95
N LEU A 362 -12.49 -12.33 1.21
CA LEU A 362 -12.76 -11.40 2.31
C LEU A 362 -12.43 -12.07 3.65
N ASP A 363 -11.42 -11.56 4.35
CA ASP A 363 -10.86 -12.14 5.57
C ASP A 363 -10.89 -11.10 6.70
N VAL A 364 -12.04 -10.96 7.37
CA VAL A 364 -12.26 -9.98 8.44
C VAL A 364 -12.06 -10.63 9.81
N LYS A 365 -11.14 -10.08 10.60
CA LYS A 365 -10.91 -10.39 12.03
C LYS A 365 -10.92 -9.10 12.85
N ARG A 366 -10.85 -9.20 14.18
CA ARG A 366 -10.97 -8.04 15.09
C ARG A 366 -9.95 -6.93 14.81
N TRP A 367 -8.68 -7.28 14.57
CA TRP A 367 -7.56 -6.35 14.38
C TRP A 367 -6.91 -6.45 13.01
N THR A 368 -7.39 -7.33 12.13
CA THR A 368 -6.86 -7.46 10.76
C THR A 368 -8.01 -7.61 9.77
N ILE A 369 -8.06 -6.76 8.76
CA ILE A 369 -9.15 -6.68 7.79
C ILE A 369 -8.56 -6.88 6.39
N GLY A 370 -8.70 -8.09 5.85
CA GLY A 370 -8.28 -8.45 4.50
C GLY A 370 -9.42 -8.25 3.50
N ILE A 371 -9.26 -7.33 2.56
CA ILE A 371 -10.30 -6.91 1.61
C ILE A 371 -10.03 -7.32 0.15
N ASP A 372 -9.02 -8.15 -0.10
CA ASP A 372 -8.84 -8.81 -1.39
C ASP A 372 -9.81 -9.98 -1.56
N SER A 373 -11.00 -9.67 -2.06
CA SER A 373 -12.04 -10.64 -2.39
C SER A 373 -11.88 -11.29 -3.77
N GLY A 374 -10.75 -11.03 -4.47
CA GLY A 374 -10.35 -11.73 -5.70
C GLY A 374 -11.05 -11.25 -6.97
N CYS A 375 -11.23 -9.95 -7.15
CA CYS A 375 -11.95 -9.35 -8.29
C CYS A 375 -11.51 -9.88 -9.66
N VAL A 376 -10.20 -9.90 -9.93
CA VAL A 376 -9.64 -10.37 -11.21
C VAL A 376 -9.92 -11.84 -11.51
N TYR A 377 -10.34 -12.62 -10.51
CA TYR A 377 -10.72 -14.02 -10.64
C TYR A 377 -12.24 -14.21 -10.81
N GLY A 378 -12.96 -13.17 -11.23
CA GLY A 378 -14.41 -13.21 -11.44
C GLY A 378 -15.22 -13.25 -10.14
N LYS A 379 -14.63 -12.80 -9.02
CA LYS A 379 -15.31 -12.74 -7.73
C LYS A 379 -15.89 -11.34 -7.48
N ARG A 380 -15.36 -10.61 -6.50
CA ARG A 380 -15.88 -9.30 -6.09
C ARG A 380 -14.74 -8.30 -5.95
N LEU A 381 -15.05 -7.02 -6.10
CA LEU A 381 -14.19 -5.93 -5.65
C LEU A 381 -14.81 -5.37 -4.38
N THR A 382 -14.03 -5.30 -3.31
CA THR A 382 -14.50 -4.93 -1.98
C THR A 382 -13.84 -3.64 -1.51
N ALA A 383 -14.63 -2.79 -0.86
CA ALA A 383 -14.17 -1.65 -0.09
C ALA A 383 -14.55 -1.78 1.38
N LEU A 384 -13.70 -1.23 2.25
CA LEU A 384 -14.01 -0.86 3.62
C LEU A 384 -14.29 0.64 3.69
N VAL A 385 -15.46 1.02 4.19
CA VAL A 385 -15.88 2.40 4.39
C VAL A 385 -15.84 2.73 5.88
N LEU A 386 -15.15 3.81 6.24
CA LEU A 386 -15.00 4.31 7.61
C LEU A 386 -15.46 5.77 7.70
N GLY A 387 -15.87 6.20 8.89
CA GLY A 387 -16.36 7.57 9.13
C GLY A 387 -17.80 7.80 8.63
N GLY A 388 -18.20 9.07 8.53
CA GLY A 388 -19.54 9.51 8.15
C GLY A 388 -20.57 9.54 9.31
N ARG A 389 -21.83 9.85 8.99
CA ARG A 389 -22.93 9.96 9.97
C ARG A 389 -23.28 8.65 10.70
N ASN A 390 -22.84 7.52 10.17
CA ASN A 390 -23.13 6.19 10.70
C ASN A 390 -21.99 5.66 11.58
N SER A 391 -21.20 6.45 12.32
CA SER A 391 -20.00 5.90 13.02
C SER A 391 -20.13 5.66 14.53
N ARG A 392 -21.29 5.88 15.16
CA ARG A 392 -21.46 5.74 16.62
C ARG A 392 -22.59 4.77 16.98
N VAL A 393 -22.25 3.50 17.19
CA VAL A 393 -23.07 2.50 17.90
C VAL A 393 -22.10 1.69 18.75
N ASP A 394 -22.47 1.40 20.00
CA ASP A 394 -21.61 0.69 20.94
C ASP A 394 -21.54 -0.81 20.61
N PHE A 395 -20.32 -1.37 20.60
CA PHE A 395 -20.07 -2.81 20.53
C PHE A 395 -19.51 -3.28 21.87
N THR A 396 -19.83 -4.51 22.25
CA THR A 396 -19.22 -5.17 23.42
C THR A 396 -17.75 -5.54 23.13
N ASP A 397 -16.94 -5.78 24.17
CA ASP A 397 -15.51 -6.11 24.05
C ASP A 397 -15.24 -7.38 23.20
N ASP A 398 -16.23 -8.26 23.05
CA ASP A 398 -16.21 -9.46 22.21
C ASP A 398 -16.73 -9.24 20.78
N GLY A 399 -17.12 -8.01 20.43
CA GLY A 399 -17.51 -7.62 19.07
C GLY A 399 -18.96 -7.90 18.70
N GLU A 400 -19.83 -8.19 19.67
CA GLU A 400 -21.28 -8.26 19.44
C GLU A 400 -21.92 -6.87 19.46
N LEU A 401 -22.97 -6.70 18.64
CA LEU A 401 -23.77 -5.46 18.60
C LEU A 401 -24.50 -5.31 19.94
N VAL A 402 -24.28 -4.20 20.64
CA VAL A 402 -25.21 -3.76 21.69
C VAL A 402 -26.48 -3.31 20.96
N ARG A 403 -27.58 -4.04 21.12
CA ARG A 403 -28.87 -3.67 20.51
C ARG A 403 -29.30 -2.31 21.07
N ASP A 404 -29.40 -1.30 20.24
CA ASP A 404 -30.18 -0.10 20.57
C ASP A 404 -31.65 -0.42 20.34
N ILE A 405 -32.40 -0.34 21.44
CA ILE A 405 -33.85 -0.22 21.45
C ILE A 405 -34.12 1.23 21.06
N ASP A 406 -34.40 1.46 19.79
CA ASP A 406 -35.27 2.55 19.33
C ASP A 406 -36.08 1.95 18.16
N GLU A 407 -37.11 1.20 18.55
CA GLU A 407 -38.28 0.96 17.71
C GLU A 407 -38.95 2.32 17.48
N ASP A 408 -38.80 2.87 16.28
CA ASP A 408 -39.82 3.76 15.73
C ASP A 408 -40.37 3.07 14.48
N ASP A 409 -41.59 2.60 14.64
CA ASP A 409 -42.47 2.03 13.63
C ASP A 409 -42.59 2.97 12.42
N ASP A 410 -42.37 2.44 11.21
CA ASP A 410 -43.07 2.96 10.03
C ASP A 410 -43.51 1.78 9.16
N ASP A 411 -44.82 1.55 9.19
CA ASP A 411 -45.56 0.49 8.53
C ASP A 411 -45.59 0.69 7.01
N GLY A 412 -45.41 -0.40 6.27
CA GLY A 412 -46.18 -0.71 5.05
C GLY A 412 -45.86 0.05 3.77
N ASP A 413 -45.31 -0.65 2.77
CA ASP A 413 -46.14 -1.15 1.68
C ASP A 413 -45.32 -2.06 0.75
N ASP A 414 -45.84 -3.28 0.56
CA ASP A 414 -45.40 -4.22 -0.46
C ASP A 414 -45.78 -3.70 -1.85
N ASP A 415 -44.82 -3.59 -2.77
CA ASP A 415 -45.12 -3.60 -4.20
C ASP A 415 -44.16 -4.53 -4.95
N ASP A 416 -44.77 -5.48 -5.64
CA ASP A 416 -44.18 -6.61 -6.35
C ASP A 416 -43.99 -6.19 -7.82
N GLY A 417 -42.75 -6.10 -8.30
CA GLY A 417 -42.45 -5.56 -9.62
C GLY A 417 -41.11 -6.05 -10.20
N SER A 418 -41.21 -6.95 -11.16
CA SER A 418 -40.14 -7.48 -12.03
C SER A 418 -39.40 -6.42 -12.85
N ASP A 419 -38.06 -6.41 -12.85
CA ASP A 419 -37.16 -6.69 -14.01
C ASP A 419 -35.72 -6.16 -13.86
N SER A 420 -34.80 -6.88 -14.51
CA SER A 420 -33.43 -6.53 -14.96
C SER A 420 -32.24 -6.65 -13.99
N ASP A 421 -31.51 -7.77 -14.14
CA ASP A 421 -30.05 -7.96 -14.06
C ASP A 421 -29.24 -6.95 -13.22
N SER A 422 -29.58 -6.80 -11.94
CA SER A 422 -28.84 -5.96 -11.00
C SER A 422 -27.66 -6.74 -10.42
N GLN A 423 -26.44 -6.24 -10.64
CA GLN A 423 -25.25 -6.64 -9.88
C GLN A 423 -25.55 -6.46 -8.38
N ILE A 424 -25.82 -7.55 -7.65
CA ILE A 424 -26.19 -7.47 -6.22
C ILE A 424 -24.97 -6.99 -5.43
N ALA A 425 -24.98 -5.70 -5.07
CA ALA A 425 -24.06 -5.13 -4.11
C ALA A 425 -24.33 -5.76 -2.73
N SER A 426 -23.26 -6.05 -1.98
CA SER A 426 -23.37 -6.65 -0.63
C SER A 426 -22.80 -5.68 0.39
N ARG A 427 -23.53 -5.46 1.49
CA ARG A 427 -23.15 -4.56 2.58
C ARG A 427 -23.14 -5.31 3.91
N SER A 428 -22.12 -5.08 4.74
CA SER A 428 -22.06 -5.63 6.10
C SER A 428 -21.26 -4.72 7.03
N VAL A 429 -21.73 -4.53 8.26
CA VAL A 429 -21.05 -3.72 9.28
C VAL A 429 -20.09 -4.59 10.09
N ILE A 430 -18.90 -4.07 10.38
CA ILE A 430 -17.84 -4.76 11.13
C ILE A 430 -17.25 -3.84 12.20
N PRO A 431 -16.73 -4.38 13.32
CA PRO A 431 -16.01 -3.56 14.29
C PRO A 431 -14.68 -3.05 13.69
N PHE A 432 -14.26 -1.84 14.08
CA PHE A 432 -13.03 -1.21 13.61
C PHE A 432 -12.36 -0.40 14.72
N GLY A 433 -11.05 -0.55 14.89
CA GLY A 433 -10.32 0.16 15.96
C GLY A 433 -10.86 -0.19 17.35
N ASP A 434 -10.66 0.70 18.32
CA ASP A 434 -11.05 0.41 19.71
C ASP A 434 -12.57 0.30 19.89
N ARG A 435 -13.32 1.28 19.34
CA ARG A 435 -14.79 1.41 19.52
C ARG A 435 -15.51 1.91 18.26
N GLY A 436 -14.85 1.84 17.10
CA GLY A 436 -15.43 2.26 15.83
C GLY A 436 -16.09 1.10 15.09
N ARG A 437 -16.68 1.44 13.94
CA ARG A 437 -17.18 0.45 12.98
C ARG A 437 -16.81 0.84 11.57
N GLY A 438 -16.79 -0.16 10.69
CA GLY A 438 -16.67 0.02 9.25
C GLY A 438 -17.78 -0.71 8.52
N GLU A 439 -18.05 -0.27 7.29
CA GLU A 439 -18.98 -0.93 6.37
C GLU A 439 -18.18 -1.57 5.25
N ILE A 440 -18.34 -2.88 5.06
CA ILE A 440 -17.84 -3.59 3.90
C ILE A 440 -18.86 -3.46 2.78
N VAL A 441 -18.44 -2.93 1.64
CA VAL A 441 -19.26 -2.81 0.43
C VAL A 441 -18.55 -3.55 -0.69
N SER A 442 -19.27 -4.38 -1.44
CA SER A 442 -18.67 -5.12 -2.56
C SER A 442 -19.58 -5.17 -3.78
N VAL A 443 -18.97 -5.18 -4.96
CA VAL A 443 -19.63 -5.39 -6.26
C VAL A 443 -19.05 -6.61 -6.96
N SER A 444 -19.83 -7.25 -7.84
CA SER A 444 -19.35 -8.38 -8.64
C SER A 444 -18.33 -7.92 -9.70
N CYS A 445 -17.35 -8.77 -9.99
CA CYS A 445 -16.37 -8.53 -11.05
C CYS A 445 -16.59 -9.50 -12.20
N ASN A 446 -16.64 -8.96 -13.42
CA ASN A 446 -16.84 -9.69 -14.67
C ASN A 446 -15.68 -9.47 -15.63
#